data_AF-A0A2E1AN98-F1
#
_entry.id   AF-A0A2E1AN98-F1
#
_cell.length_a   1.000
_cell.length_b   1.000
_cell.length_c   1.000
_cell.angle_alpha   90.00
_cell.angle_beta   90.00
_cell.angle_gamma   90.00
#
_symmetry.space_group_name_H-M   'P 1'
#
loop_
_entity.id
_entity.type
_entity.pdbx_description
1 polymer ?
#
loop_
_entity_poly.entity_id
_entity_poly.type
_entity_poly.pdbx_seq_one_letter_code
_entity_poly.pdbx_strand_id
1 'polypeptide(L)'
;MDKGYEKEGFTTLGIKNSVVVKFRRFSKLFGKSQSLTLLAMMDFFERHGISPDQHLGETMASMKHYISRRFNAMIAIMRSIEKEQTLPTVGMMQALFEQELASEDEEWDSDFDFIEQQLTEAKPPKETEAFDGEVTVPKIRYDRLEEQMEELKEDFKYVLDHVSVFHNRFGKDHLKLDLNPEAIEKYRIKLKKQ
;
A
#
# COMPACT_ATOMS: atom_id res chain seq x y z
N MET A 1 -28.02 -8.74 -14.81
CA MET A 1 -28.47 -10.15 -14.78
C MET A 1 -27.51 -10.88 -13.87
N ASP A 2 -28.06 -11.69 -12.95
CA ASP A 2 -27.27 -12.41 -11.97
C ASP A 2 -26.60 -13.61 -12.65
N LYS A 3 -25.26 -13.56 -12.75
CA LYS A 3 -24.49 -14.56 -13.49
C LYS A 3 -24.59 -15.93 -12.80
N GLY A 4 -24.98 -16.96 -13.53
CA GLY A 4 -25.20 -18.32 -13.01
C GLY A 4 -26.60 -18.58 -12.46
N TYR A 5 -27.45 -17.54 -12.37
CA TYR A 5 -28.83 -17.61 -11.88
C TYR A 5 -29.82 -17.05 -12.90
N GLU A 6 -29.44 -16.97 -14.18
CA GLU A 6 -30.20 -16.27 -15.22
C GLU A 6 -31.56 -16.92 -15.52
N LYS A 7 -31.72 -18.20 -15.17
CA LYS A 7 -32.93 -19.00 -15.43
C LYS A 7 -33.80 -19.21 -14.20
N GLU A 8 -33.41 -18.67 -13.04
CA GLU A 8 -34.17 -18.84 -11.80
C GLU A 8 -35.26 -17.78 -11.63
N GLY A 9 -36.43 -18.21 -11.15
CA GLY A 9 -37.52 -17.32 -10.79
C GLY A 9 -37.31 -16.68 -9.42
N PHE A 10 -37.81 -15.45 -9.23
CA PHE A 10 -37.78 -14.80 -7.93
C PHE A 10 -38.87 -15.37 -7.00
N THR A 11 -38.48 -15.67 -5.77
CA THR A 11 -39.38 -16.03 -4.67
C THR A 11 -39.51 -14.87 -3.68
N THR A 12 -40.70 -14.68 -3.13
CA THR A 12 -40.95 -13.65 -2.10
C THR A 12 -40.55 -14.14 -0.72
N LEU A 13 -39.66 -13.39 -0.05
CA LEU A 13 -39.32 -13.57 1.36
C LEU A 13 -39.92 -12.44 2.22
N GLY A 14 -40.61 -12.82 3.29
CA GLY A 14 -41.18 -11.86 4.25
C GLY A 14 -40.10 -11.27 5.15
N ILE A 15 -39.69 -10.02 4.91
CA ILE A 15 -38.69 -9.30 5.71
C ILE A 15 -39.31 -7.99 6.21
N LYS A 16 -39.01 -7.61 7.46
CA LYS A 16 -39.44 -6.32 8.03
C LYS A 16 -38.97 -5.15 7.15
N ASN A 17 -39.84 -4.15 6.95
CA ASN A 17 -39.55 -3.01 6.08
C ASN A 17 -38.24 -2.28 6.44
N SER A 18 -37.98 -2.05 7.73
CA SER A 18 -36.74 -1.42 8.20
C SER A 18 -35.47 -2.18 7.77
N VAL A 19 -35.53 -3.52 7.81
CA VAL A 19 -34.43 -4.39 7.41
C VAL A 19 -34.26 -4.40 5.90
N VAL A 20 -35.36 -4.44 5.12
CA VAL A 20 -35.32 -4.34 3.65
C VAL A 20 -34.69 -3.03 3.20
N VAL A 21 -35.03 -1.91 3.83
CA VAL A 21 -34.43 -0.60 3.49
C VAL A 21 -32.93 -0.60 3.74
N LYS A 22 -32.48 -1.15 4.88
CA LYS A 22 -31.05 -1.29 5.21
C LYS A 22 -30.34 -2.20 4.20
N PHE A 23 -30.94 -3.35 3.88
CA PHE A 23 -30.38 -4.32 2.95
C PHE A 23 -30.27 -3.77 1.53
N ARG A 24 -31.29 -3.05 1.03
CA ARG A 24 -31.23 -2.41 -0.29
C ARG A 24 -30.11 -1.38 -0.41
N ARG A 25 -29.85 -0.61 0.65
CA ARG A 25 -28.70 0.31 0.69
C ARG A 25 -27.38 -0.47 0.68
N PHE A 26 -27.29 -1.54 1.47
CA PHE A 26 -26.14 -2.42 1.50
C PHE A 26 -25.84 -3.05 0.13
N SER A 27 -26.83 -3.64 -0.56
CA SER A 27 -26.64 -4.20 -1.91
C SER A 27 -26.14 -3.17 -2.92
N LYS A 28 -26.63 -1.92 -2.84
CA LYS A 28 -26.16 -0.82 -3.70
C LYS A 28 -24.70 -0.47 -3.47
N LEU A 29 -24.21 -0.52 -2.22
CA LEU A 29 -22.80 -0.26 -1.91
C LEU A 29 -21.87 -1.26 -2.61
N PHE A 30 -22.27 -2.54 -2.69
CA PHE A 30 -21.47 -3.58 -3.35
C PHE A 30 -21.78 -3.72 -4.85
N GLY A 31 -22.68 -2.92 -5.40
CA GLY A 31 -23.08 -2.99 -6.82
C GLY A 31 -23.69 -4.33 -7.24
N LYS A 32 -24.23 -5.11 -6.29
CA LYS A 32 -24.81 -6.45 -6.53
C LYS A 32 -26.33 -6.42 -6.43
N SER A 33 -26.98 -7.39 -7.07
CA SER A 33 -28.41 -7.62 -6.86
C SER A 33 -28.68 -8.03 -5.41
N GLN A 34 -29.95 -7.91 -4.98
CA GLN A 34 -30.36 -8.32 -3.64
C GLN A 34 -30.08 -9.82 -3.41
N SER A 35 -30.37 -10.67 -4.39
CA SER A 35 -30.13 -12.13 -4.32
C SER A 35 -28.64 -12.45 -4.21
N LEU A 36 -27.79 -11.86 -5.06
CA LEU A 36 -26.33 -12.10 -5.00
C LEU A 36 -25.68 -11.51 -3.76
N THR A 37 -26.21 -10.41 -3.23
CA THR A 37 -25.74 -9.85 -1.97
C THR A 37 -26.03 -10.79 -0.81
N LEU A 38 -27.24 -11.38 -0.79
CA LEU A 38 -27.63 -12.34 0.24
C LEU A 38 -26.76 -13.60 0.17
N LEU A 39 -26.55 -14.14 -1.03
CA LEU A 39 -25.65 -15.29 -1.25
C LEU A 39 -24.24 -14.98 -0.76
N ALA A 40 -23.69 -13.82 -1.14
CA ALA A 40 -22.36 -13.41 -0.71
C ALA A 40 -22.24 -13.26 0.81
N MET A 41 -23.30 -12.82 1.50
CA MET A 41 -23.33 -12.78 2.96
C MET A 41 -23.30 -14.19 3.57
N MET A 42 -24.10 -15.13 3.05
CA MET A 42 -24.11 -16.52 3.50
C MET A 42 -22.74 -17.17 3.30
N ASP A 43 -22.21 -17.08 2.08
CA ASP A 43 -20.88 -17.57 1.71
C ASP A 43 -19.78 -17.00 2.62
N PHE A 44 -19.87 -15.71 2.98
CA PHE A 44 -18.89 -15.08 3.88
C PHE A 44 -18.90 -15.74 5.26
N PHE A 45 -20.07 -15.91 5.87
CA PHE A 45 -20.16 -16.53 7.19
C PHE A 45 -19.73 -18.00 7.17
N GLU A 46 -20.13 -18.75 6.14
CA GLU A 46 -19.76 -20.16 5.98
C GLU A 46 -18.25 -20.35 5.76
N ARG A 47 -17.65 -19.60 4.83
CA ARG A 47 -16.23 -19.73 4.49
C ARG A 47 -15.32 -19.33 5.65
N HIS A 48 -15.73 -18.33 6.43
CA HIS A 48 -14.95 -17.86 7.56
C HIS A 48 -15.29 -18.56 8.88
N GLY A 49 -16.34 -19.38 8.92
CA GLY A 49 -16.78 -20.07 10.13
C GLY A 49 -17.22 -19.10 11.24
N ILE A 50 -17.78 -17.94 10.87
CA ILE A 50 -18.16 -16.86 11.79
C ILE A 50 -19.68 -16.83 11.92
N SER A 51 -20.18 -16.70 13.16
CA SER A 51 -21.61 -16.50 13.39
C SER A 51 -22.02 -15.03 13.14
N PRO A 52 -23.20 -14.76 12.54
CA PRO A 52 -23.73 -13.39 12.39
C PRO A 52 -23.85 -12.61 13.70
N ASP A 53 -23.99 -13.32 14.83
CA ASP A 53 -24.11 -12.73 16.17
C ASP A 53 -22.74 -12.51 16.85
N GLN A 54 -21.67 -13.04 16.27
CA GLN A 54 -20.33 -12.93 16.83
C GLN A 54 -19.78 -11.51 16.67
N HIS A 55 -19.47 -10.88 17.80
CA HIS A 55 -18.85 -9.56 17.81
C HIS A 55 -17.36 -9.67 17.46
N LEU A 56 -17.04 -9.44 16.19
CA LEU A 56 -15.67 -9.56 15.67
C LEU A 56 -14.70 -8.46 16.15
N GLY A 57 -15.20 -7.38 16.75
CA GLY A 57 -14.40 -6.21 17.13
C GLY A 57 -13.31 -6.54 18.14
N GLU A 58 -13.67 -7.22 19.23
CA GLU A 58 -12.70 -7.67 20.25
C GLU A 58 -11.84 -8.82 19.73
N THR A 59 -12.40 -9.71 18.91
CA THR A 59 -11.67 -10.85 18.33
C THR A 59 -10.56 -10.40 17.37
N MET A 60 -10.80 -9.40 16.52
CA MET A 60 -9.79 -8.92 15.57
C MET A 60 -8.68 -8.13 16.26
N ALA A 61 -9.01 -7.30 17.25
CA ALA A 61 -8.00 -6.62 18.08
C ALA A 61 -7.17 -7.63 18.90
N SER A 62 -7.83 -8.60 19.54
CA SER A 62 -7.17 -9.68 20.27
C SER A 62 -6.28 -10.53 19.37
N MET A 63 -6.76 -10.88 18.17
CA MET A 63 -5.98 -11.60 17.17
C MET A 63 -4.74 -10.82 16.73
N LYS A 64 -4.88 -9.50 16.49
CA LYS A 64 -3.73 -8.62 16.22
C LYS A 64 -2.72 -8.66 17.36
N HIS A 65 -3.16 -8.52 18.61
CA HIS A 65 -2.26 -8.60 19.78
C HIS A 65 -1.57 -9.95 19.90
N TYR A 66 -2.29 -11.05 19.63
CA TYR A 66 -1.72 -12.39 19.67
C TYR A 66 -0.65 -12.59 18.59
N ILE A 67 -0.91 -12.13 17.37
CA ILE A 67 0.04 -12.17 16.26
C ILE A 67 1.28 -11.32 16.59
N SER A 68 1.10 -10.09 17.08
CA SER A 68 2.21 -9.22 17.49
C SER A 68 3.09 -9.84 18.57
N ARG A 69 2.50 -10.51 19.58
CA ARG A 69 3.26 -11.23 20.61
C ARG A 69 4.09 -12.37 20.03
N ARG A 70 3.53 -13.14 19.08
CA ARG A 70 4.26 -14.23 18.41
C ARG A 70 5.43 -13.70 17.57
N PHE A 71 5.23 -12.60 16.84
CA PHE A 71 6.31 -11.95 16.09
C PHE A 71 7.41 -11.42 17.01
N ASN A 72 7.06 -10.77 18.11
CA ASN A 72 8.07 -10.29 19.08
C ASN A 72 8.87 -11.43 19.69
N ALA A 73 8.22 -12.56 20.01
CA ALA A 73 8.92 -13.76 20.47
C ALA A 73 9.86 -14.33 19.39
N MET A 74 9.41 -14.37 18.13
CA MET A 74 10.24 -14.82 17.01
C MET A 74 11.45 -13.91 16.79
N ILE A 75 11.29 -12.59 16.86
CA ILE A 75 12.38 -11.61 16.78
C ILE A 75 13.38 -11.82 17.91
N ALA A 76 12.89 -12.06 19.14
CA ALA A 76 13.75 -12.34 20.28
C ALA A 76 14.58 -13.62 20.08
N ILE A 77 13.97 -14.68 19.54
CA ILE A 77 14.65 -15.93 19.19
C ILE A 77 15.69 -15.70 18.09
N MET A 78 15.35 -14.95 17.04
CA MET A 78 16.31 -14.62 15.97
C MET A 78 17.50 -13.83 16.51
N ARG A 79 17.25 -12.81 17.35
CA ARG A 79 18.33 -12.04 18.00
C ARG A 79 19.18 -12.88 18.95
N SER A 80 18.60 -13.85 19.66
CA SER A 80 19.38 -14.73 20.54
C SER A 80 20.28 -15.66 19.73
N ILE A 81 19.76 -16.25 18.65
CA ILE A 81 20.57 -17.05 17.71
C ILE A 81 21.68 -16.18 17.11
N GLU A 82 21.36 -14.94 16.74
CA GLU A 82 22.33 -14.01 16.18
C GLU A 82 23.48 -13.74 17.16
N LYS A 83 23.14 -13.44 18.42
CA LYS A 83 24.13 -13.13 19.47
C LYS A 83 24.95 -14.32 19.93
N GLU A 84 24.34 -15.49 20.05
CA GLU A 84 25.00 -16.67 20.62
C GLU A 84 25.76 -17.50 19.58
N GLN A 85 25.29 -17.53 18.33
CA GLN A 85 25.85 -18.39 17.30
C GLN A 85 26.48 -17.61 16.16
N THR A 86 25.73 -16.73 15.49
CA THR A 86 26.23 -16.17 14.22
C THR A 86 27.26 -15.08 14.43
N LEU A 87 27.05 -14.15 15.36
CA LEU A 87 27.97 -13.04 15.65
C LEU A 87 29.36 -13.54 16.12
N PRO A 88 29.48 -14.45 17.10
CA PRO A 88 30.78 -14.99 17.49
C PRO A 88 31.46 -15.77 16.36
N THR A 89 30.70 -16.52 15.56
CA THR A 89 31.25 -17.29 14.45
C THR A 89 31.80 -16.39 13.35
N VAL A 90 31.08 -15.30 13.02
CA VAL A 90 31.58 -14.29 12.07
C VAL A 90 32.83 -13.62 12.63
N GLY A 91 32.84 -13.22 13.90
CA GLY A 91 34.02 -12.61 14.54
C GLY A 91 35.23 -13.55 14.59
N MET A 92 35.01 -14.85 14.86
CA MET A 92 36.07 -15.86 14.84
C MET A 92 36.61 -16.09 13.42
N MET A 93 35.74 -16.17 12.42
CA MET A 93 36.18 -16.30 11.03
C MET A 93 36.97 -15.06 10.59
N GLN A 94 36.49 -13.86 10.93
CA GLN A 94 37.21 -12.62 10.64
C GLN A 94 38.58 -12.62 11.31
N ALA A 95 38.68 -12.98 12.59
CA ALA A 95 39.95 -13.08 13.30
C ALA A 95 40.91 -14.12 12.70
N LEU A 96 40.39 -15.26 12.20
CA LEU A 96 41.19 -16.27 11.50
C LEU A 96 41.73 -15.72 10.17
N PHE A 97 40.89 -15.04 9.38
CA PHE A 97 41.31 -14.45 8.11
C PHE A 97 42.26 -13.26 8.30
N GLU A 98 42.06 -12.41 9.32
CA GLU A 98 43.01 -11.35 9.70
C GLU A 98 44.35 -11.92 10.17
N GLN A 99 44.35 -13.03 10.93
CA GLN A 99 45.61 -13.71 11.33
C GLN A 99 46.35 -14.35 10.16
N GLU A 100 45.62 -14.82 9.15
CA GLU A 100 46.20 -15.42 7.94
C GLU A 100 46.77 -14.34 7.00
N LEU A 101 46.12 -13.17 6.93
CA LEU A 101 46.58 -11.99 6.19
C LEU A 101 47.72 -11.23 6.89
N ALA A 102 47.87 -11.35 8.22
CA ALA A 102 48.99 -10.75 8.96
C ALA A 102 50.38 -11.35 8.64
N SER A 103 50.44 -12.33 7.74
CA SER A 103 51.71 -12.89 7.24
C SER A 103 52.14 -12.38 5.86
N GLU A 104 51.33 -11.56 5.17
CA GLU A 104 51.73 -10.92 3.90
C GLU A 104 51.24 -9.45 3.84
N ASP A 105 52.17 -8.55 4.20
CA ASP A 105 52.35 -7.16 3.79
C ASP A 105 51.12 -6.24 3.51
N GLU A 106 50.91 -5.30 4.44
CA GLU A 106 50.64 -3.85 4.31
C GLU A 106 49.61 -3.25 3.31
N GLU A 107 48.84 -4.02 2.52
CA GLU A 107 47.86 -3.41 1.57
C GLU A 107 46.37 -3.49 1.98
N TRP A 108 45.99 -4.28 3.00
CA TRP A 108 44.58 -4.49 3.38
C TRP A 108 44.00 -3.51 4.41
N ASP A 109 44.85 -2.76 5.14
CA ASP A 109 44.37 -1.82 6.18
C ASP A 109 43.57 -0.65 5.57
N SER A 110 43.85 -0.27 4.32
CA SER A 110 43.18 0.88 3.68
C SER A 110 41.72 0.62 3.28
N ASP A 111 41.38 -0.64 3.00
CA ASP A 111 40.02 -1.02 2.58
C ASP A 111 39.08 -1.22 3.78
N PHE A 112 39.63 -1.61 4.94
CA PHE A 112 38.86 -1.79 6.17
C PHE A 112 38.50 -0.45 6.84
N ASP A 113 39.42 0.52 6.85
CA ASP A 113 39.17 1.88 7.37
C ASP A 113 38.02 2.58 6.62
N PHE A 114 37.88 2.33 5.31
CA PHE A 114 36.80 2.86 4.49
C PHE A 114 35.43 2.26 4.84
N ILE A 115 35.40 0.96 5.17
CA ILE A 115 34.17 0.26 5.58
C ILE A 115 33.78 0.65 7.02
N GLU A 116 34.75 0.81 7.92
CA GLU A 116 34.51 1.22 9.30
C GLU A 116 33.98 2.66 9.38
N GLN A 117 34.44 3.57 8.51
CA GLN A 117 33.86 4.91 8.39
C GLN A 117 32.39 4.91 7.92
N GLN A 118 32.00 3.99 7.02
CA GLN A 118 30.58 3.87 6.63
C GLN A 118 29.70 3.28 7.75
N LEU A 119 30.26 2.41 8.59
CA LEU A 119 29.51 1.76 9.67
C LEU A 119 29.40 2.65 10.93
N THR A 120 30.36 3.54 11.15
CA THR A 120 30.42 4.42 12.34
C THR A 120 29.60 5.72 12.21
N GLU A 121 29.22 6.13 11.00
CA GLU A 121 28.31 7.28 10.79
C GLU A 121 26.82 7.00 11.09
N ALA A 122 26.47 5.80 11.55
CA ALA A 122 25.13 5.48 12.02
C ALA A 122 24.88 6.07 13.43
N LYS A 123 24.39 7.32 13.45
CA LYS A 123 23.88 8.01 14.65
C LYS A 123 22.98 7.11 15.50
N PRO A 124 23.09 7.14 16.85
CA PRO A 124 22.27 6.32 17.74
C PRO A 124 20.78 6.68 17.62
N PRO A 125 19.86 5.70 17.78
CA PRO A 125 18.44 5.92 17.58
C PRO A 125 17.88 6.77 18.73
N LYS A 126 17.47 7.99 18.41
CA LYS A 126 16.57 8.77 19.27
C LYS A 126 15.15 8.22 19.16
N GLU A 127 14.46 8.32 20.29
CA GLU A 127 13.15 7.78 20.59
C GLU A 127 12.06 8.13 19.56
N THR A 128 11.11 7.20 19.46
CA THR A 128 9.79 7.25 18.80
C THR A 128 9.26 8.64 18.44
N GLU A 129 9.29 8.96 17.15
CA GLU A 129 8.35 9.88 16.51
C GLU A 129 7.81 9.23 15.22
N ALA A 130 6.65 9.72 14.77
CA ALA A 130 5.72 9.08 13.84
C ALA A 130 6.38 8.44 12.60
N PHE A 131 5.79 7.33 12.16
CA PHE A 131 6.17 6.60 10.95
C PHE A 131 5.82 7.41 9.69
N ASP A 132 6.51 8.52 9.46
CA ASP A 132 6.66 9.14 8.14
C ASP A 132 7.76 8.35 7.44
N GLY A 133 7.37 7.21 6.87
CA GLY A 133 8.27 6.43 6.04
C GLY A 133 8.66 7.27 4.83
N GLU A 134 9.84 7.90 4.88
CA GLU A 134 10.55 8.31 3.68
C GLU A 134 10.77 7.05 2.86
N VAL A 135 9.90 6.83 1.87
CA VAL A 135 10.08 5.77 0.90
C VAL A 135 11.41 6.07 0.21
N THR A 136 12.45 5.31 0.55
CA THR A 136 13.76 5.46 -0.07
C THR A 136 13.64 4.91 -1.50
N VAL A 137 13.27 5.80 -2.41
CA VAL A 137 13.13 5.48 -3.82
C VAL A 137 14.54 5.44 -4.42
N PRO A 138 14.95 4.36 -5.12
CA PRO A 138 16.24 4.34 -5.82
C PRO A 138 16.37 5.56 -6.72
N LYS A 139 17.54 6.24 -6.74
CA LYS A 139 17.75 7.53 -7.44
C LYS A 139 17.19 7.57 -8.86
N ILE A 140 17.38 6.50 -9.63
CA ILE A 140 16.86 6.34 -11.00
C ILE A 140 15.32 6.45 -11.06
N ARG A 141 14.62 5.89 -10.07
CA ARG A 141 13.16 5.98 -9.99
C ARG A 141 12.70 7.36 -9.55
N TYR A 142 13.49 8.06 -8.73
CA TYR A 142 13.20 9.42 -8.33
C TYR A 142 13.33 10.37 -9.52
N ASP A 143 14.46 10.31 -10.24
CA ASP A 143 14.71 11.15 -11.43
C ASP A 143 13.62 10.95 -12.49
N ARG A 144 13.23 9.69 -12.75
CA ARG A 144 12.13 9.39 -13.68
C ARG A 144 10.77 9.90 -13.19
N LEU A 145 10.52 9.85 -11.89
CA LEU A 145 9.28 10.36 -11.31
C LEU A 145 9.23 11.88 -11.38
N GLU A 146 10.37 12.54 -11.20
CA GLU A 146 10.54 13.99 -11.32
C GLU A 146 10.31 14.44 -12.77
N GLU A 147 10.89 13.76 -13.76
CA GLU A 147 10.62 14.00 -15.19
C GLU A 147 9.14 13.86 -15.54
N GLN A 148 8.48 12.79 -15.05
CA GLN A 148 7.04 12.58 -15.28
C GLN A 148 6.17 13.66 -14.62
N MET A 149 6.58 14.13 -13.44
CA MET A 149 5.92 15.22 -12.74
C MET A 149 6.09 16.55 -13.47
N GLU A 150 7.26 16.82 -14.06
CA GLU A 150 7.48 18.01 -14.87
C GLU A 150 6.64 17.99 -16.15
N GLU A 151 6.62 16.87 -16.89
CA GLU A 151 5.77 16.72 -18.08
C GLU A 151 4.29 16.94 -17.73
N LEU A 152 3.83 16.40 -16.61
CA LEU A 152 2.46 16.59 -16.14
C LEU A 152 2.15 18.05 -15.78
N LYS A 153 3.09 18.76 -15.16
CA LYS A 153 2.94 20.18 -14.82
C LYS A 153 2.86 21.04 -16.08
N GLU A 154 3.67 20.76 -17.09
CA GLU A 154 3.63 21.46 -18.38
C GLU A 154 2.31 21.21 -19.11
N ASP A 155 1.89 19.95 -19.19
CA ASP A 155 0.61 19.55 -19.78
C ASP A 155 -0.58 20.23 -19.06
N PHE A 156 -0.55 20.28 -17.73
CA PHE A 156 -1.59 20.93 -16.94
C PHE A 156 -1.59 22.46 -17.11
N LYS A 157 -0.41 23.08 -17.20
CA LYS A 157 -0.29 24.51 -17.49
C LYS A 157 -0.91 24.86 -18.84
N TYR A 158 -0.63 24.07 -19.87
CA TYR A 158 -1.23 24.25 -21.20
C TYR A 158 -2.76 24.16 -21.14
N VAL A 159 -3.32 23.23 -20.36
CA VAL A 159 -4.77 23.12 -20.17
C VAL A 159 -5.34 24.35 -19.49
N LEU A 160 -4.70 24.83 -18.40
CA LEU A 160 -5.17 26.00 -17.65
C LEU A 160 -5.12 27.30 -18.46
N ASP A 161 -4.11 27.49 -19.31
CA ASP A 161 -4.01 28.67 -20.18
C ASP A 161 -5.18 28.78 -21.17
N HIS A 162 -5.83 27.65 -21.49
CA HIS A 162 -6.99 27.58 -22.39
C HIS A 162 -8.33 27.53 -21.64
N VAL A 163 -8.33 27.77 -20.31
CA VAL A 163 -9.54 27.91 -19.52
C VAL A 163 -9.99 29.37 -19.52
N SER A 164 -11.11 29.65 -20.16
CA SER A 164 -11.76 30.96 -20.17
C SER A 164 -12.98 30.96 -19.24
N VAL A 165 -13.22 32.08 -18.55
CA VAL A 165 -14.42 32.23 -17.72
C VAL A 165 -15.58 32.69 -18.60
N PHE A 166 -16.61 31.86 -18.73
CA PHE A 166 -17.83 32.24 -19.42
C PHE A 166 -18.82 32.85 -18.43
N HIS A 167 -18.97 34.18 -18.49
CA HIS A 167 -19.97 34.89 -17.71
C HIS A 167 -21.36 34.76 -18.33
N ASN A 168 -22.30 34.18 -17.57
CA ASN A 168 -23.65 33.95 -18.07
C ASN A 168 -24.59 35.08 -17.62
N ARG A 169 -25.52 35.49 -18.50
CA ARG A 169 -26.52 36.52 -18.16
C ARG A 169 -27.62 36.00 -17.24
N PHE A 170 -27.79 34.67 -17.15
CA PHE A 170 -28.72 34.02 -16.25
C PHE A 170 -28.12 32.72 -15.69
N GLY A 171 -27.83 32.70 -14.39
CA GLY A 171 -27.22 31.54 -13.70
C GLY A 171 -25.80 31.84 -13.20
N LYS A 172 -25.12 30.80 -12.70
CA LYS A 172 -23.73 30.92 -12.21
C LYS A 172 -22.75 30.83 -13.37
N ASP A 173 -21.65 31.57 -13.26
CA ASP A 173 -20.57 31.53 -14.24
C ASP A 173 -19.92 30.14 -14.25
N HIS A 174 -19.44 29.73 -15.42
CA HIS A 174 -18.75 28.45 -15.57
C HIS A 174 -17.47 28.63 -16.38
N LEU A 175 -16.53 27.72 -16.15
CA LEU A 175 -15.27 27.67 -16.89
C LEU A 175 -15.51 26.94 -18.21
N LYS A 176 -15.10 27.55 -19.31
CA LYS A 176 -15.08 26.96 -20.65
C LYS A 176 -13.65 26.62 -21.01
N LEU A 177 -13.46 25.43 -21.56
CA LEU A 177 -12.17 24.93 -22.00
C LEU A 177 -12.09 25.06 -23.52
N ASP A 178 -11.31 26.01 -24.00
CA ASP A 178 -11.15 26.32 -25.42
C ASP A 178 -9.92 25.59 -25.98
N LEU A 179 -10.00 24.26 -26.03
CA LEU A 179 -8.94 23.39 -26.59
C LEU A 179 -9.38 22.74 -27.91
N ASN A 180 -8.41 22.50 -28.80
CA ASN A 180 -8.65 21.71 -30.01
C ASN A 180 -9.10 20.29 -29.59
N PRO A 181 -10.22 19.75 -30.12
CA PRO A 181 -10.70 18.41 -29.79
C PRO A 181 -9.62 17.31 -29.91
N GLU A 182 -8.70 17.43 -30.86
CA GLU A 182 -7.60 16.46 -31.04
C GLU A 182 -6.61 16.46 -29.85
N ALA A 183 -6.41 17.60 -29.19
CA ALA A 183 -5.54 17.69 -28.02
C ALA A 183 -6.16 16.99 -26.80
N ILE A 184 -7.48 17.11 -26.64
CA ILE A 184 -8.23 16.44 -25.56
C ILE A 184 -8.15 14.92 -25.72
N GLU A 185 -8.21 14.42 -26.96
CA GLU A 185 -8.06 12.99 -27.22
C GLU A 185 -6.66 12.48 -26.90
N LYS A 186 -5.60 13.26 -27.18
CA LYS A 186 -4.22 12.93 -26.78
C LYS A 186 -4.11 12.75 -25.27
N TYR A 187 -4.66 13.69 -24.48
CA TYR A 187 -4.67 13.57 -23.01
C TYR A 187 -5.50 12.38 -22.52
N ARG A 188 -6.65 12.11 -23.16
CA ARG A 188 -7.49 10.94 -22.84
C ARG A 188 -6.79 9.61 -23.14
N ILE A 189 -5.96 9.55 -24.19
CA ILE A 189 -5.17 8.36 -24.52
C ILE A 189 -3.99 8.20 -23.56
N LYS A 190 -3.27 9.28 -23.22
CA LYS A 190 -2.17 9.26 -22.23
C LYS A 190 -2.66 8.67 -20.88
N LEU A 191 -3.82 9.10 -20.38
CA LEU A 191 -4.40 8.61 -19.11
C LEU A 191 -4.89 7.16 -19.15
N LYS A 192 -5.15 6.57 -20.33
CA LYS A 192 -5.56 5.17 -20.46
C LYS A 192 -4.40 4.18 -20.59
N LYS A 193 -3.20 4.68 -20.87
CA LYS A 193 -1.98 3.87 -21.08
C LYS A 193 -1.11 3.72 -19.82
N GLN A 194 -1.36 4.52 -18.77
CA GLN A 194 -0.87 4.27 -17.41
C GLN A 194 -1.72 3.19 -16.74
#